data_AF-A0A8B6GH45-F1
#
_entry.id   AF-A0A8B6GH45-F1
#
_cell.length_a   1.000
_cell.length_b   1.000
_cell.length_c   1.000
_cell.angle_alpha   90.00
_cell.angle_beta   90.00
_cell.angle_gamma   90.00
#
_symmetry.space_group_name_H-M   'P 1'
#
loop_
_entity.id
_entity.type
_entity.pdbx_description
1 polymer ?
#
loop_
_entity_poly.entity_id
_entity_poly.type
_entity_poly.pdbx_seq_one_letter_code
_entity_poly.pdbx_strand_id
1 'polypeptide(L)'
;HECANDYVKCRDGIQCINRKHLCDGTKWYSKIDCADNSDEDPEFCKLHACASGHSKCRDGIHCFPDVSLCDGRRHFCPDGSDKNEDFCK
;
A
#
# COMPACT_ATOMS: atom_id res chain seq x y z
N HIS A 1 -22.03 4.97 -7.51
CA HIS A 1 -21.42 3.66 -7.82
C HIS A 1 -20.44 3.35 -6.69
N GLU A 2 -20.66 2.27 -5.96
CA GLU A 2 -19.77 1.80 -4.89
C GLU A 2 -18.87 0.69 -5.46
N CYS A 3 -17.61 0.64 -5.02
CA CYS A 3 -16.73 -0.45 -5.42
C CYS A 3 -17.13 -1.73 -4.67
N ALA A 4 -16.83 -2.89 -5.27
CA ALA A 4 -17.03 -4.18 -4.60
C ALA A 4 -16.18 -4.28 -3.31
N ASN A 5 -16.50 -5.25 -2.46
CA ASN A 5 -15.66 -5.59 -1.31
C ASN A 5 -14.23 -5.88 -1.76
N ASP A 6 -13.24 -5.45 -0.96
CA ASP A 6 -11.80 -5.47 -1.28
C ASP A 6 -11.35 -4.58 -2.45
N TYR A 7 -12.23 -3.73 -3.00
CA TYR A 7 -11.85 -2.69 -3.95
C TYR A 7 -11.91 -1.30 -3.32
N VAL A 8 -10.99 -0.44 -3.74
CA VAL A 8 -10.91 0.96 -3.34
C VAL A 8 -11.10 1.83 -4.57
N LYS A 9 -11.89 2.89 -4.40
CA LYS A 9 -12.11 3.87 -5.46
C LYS A 9 -10.92 4.83 -5.49
N CYS A 10 -10.35 5.05 -6.68
CA CYS A 10 -9.32 6.08 -6.88
C CYS A 10 -9.85 7.47 -6.50
N ARG A 11 -8.94 8.43 -6.25
CA ARG A 11 -9.31 9.79 -5.78
C ARG A 11 -10.26 10.50 -6.74
N ASP A 12 -10.05 10.38 -8.05
CA ASP A 12 -10.92 10.95 -9.08
C ASP A 12 -12.31 10.29 -9.16
N GLY A 13 -12.47 9.13 -8.52
CA GLY A 13 -13.75 8.47 -8.39
C GLY A 13 -14.20 7.62 -9.59
N ILE A 14 -13.42 7.62 -10.68
CA ILE A 14 -13.74 6.93 -11.94
C ILE A 14 -13.44 5.44 -11.87
N GLN A 15 -12.31 5.05 -11.27
CA GLN A 15 -11.81 3.68 -11.28
C GLN A 15 -11.85 3.05 -9.88
N CYS A 16 -12.11 1.75 -9.84
CA CYS A 16 -11.94 0.92 -8.65
C CYS A 16 -10.74 -0.01 -8.88
N ILE A 17 -9.82 -0.04 -7.93
CA ILE A 17 -8.67 -0.94 -7.93
C ILE A 17 -8.77 -1.92 -6.77
N ASN A 18 -8.11 -3.08 -6.88
CA ASN A 18 -8.05 -3.99 -5.74
C ASN A 18 -7.23 -3.33 -4.62
N ARG A 19 -7.67 -3.45 -3.36
CA ARG A 19 -7.00 -2.82 -2.22
C ARG A 19 -5.54 -3.27 -2.06
N LYS A 20 -5.17 -4.46 -2.56
CA LYS A 20 -3.77 -4.93 -2.55
C LYS A 20 -2.84 -4.13 -3.47
N HIS A 21 -3.42 -3.35 -4.38
CA HIS A 21 -2.73 -2.45 -5.30
C HIS A 21 -2.78 -1.00 -4.82
N LEU A 22 -3.30 -0.78 -3.62
CA LEU A 22 -3.31 0.54 -3.01
C LEU A 22 -2.06 0.68 -2.16
N CYS A 23 -1.21 1.64 -2.51
CA CYS A 23 0.03 1.97 -1.80
C CYS A 23 1.01 0.80 -1.74
N ASP A 24 1.04 -0.05 -2.77
CA ASP A 24 1.84 -1.26 -2.79
C ASP A 24 3.31 -1.03 -3.16
N GLY A 25 3.67 0.21 -3.54
CA GLY A 25 5.07 0.59 -3.64
C GLY A 25 5.34 1.90 -4.39
N THR A 26 6.47 2.54 -4.06
CA THR A 26 6.84 3.83 -4.68
C THR A 26 6.85 3.79 -6.21
N LYS A 27 6.47 4.93 -6.82
CA LYS A 27 6.48 5.27 -8.26
C LYS A 27 7.68 4.78 -9.08
N TRP A 28 8.78 4.39 -8.44
CA TRP A 28 10.01 3.85 -9.02
C TRP A 28 9.82 2.56 -9.82
N TYR A 29 8.81 1.74 -9.49
CA TYR A 29 8.40 0.58 -10.29
C TYR A 29 7.05 0.78 -10.99
N SER A 30 6.66 2.03 -11.25
CA SER A 30 5.64 2.49 -12.23
C SER A 30 4.52 1.49 -12.59
N LYS A 31 3.90 0.86 -11.60
CA LYS A 31 2.59 0.24 -11.76
C LYS A 31 1.60 1.31 -11.33
N ILE A 32 0.90 1.85 -12.31
CA ILE A 32 -0.15 2.85 -12.11
C ILE A 32 -1.46 2.07 -12.13
N ASP A 33 -1.99 1.76 -10.96
CA ASP A 33 -3.27 1.07 -10.86
C ASP A 33 -4.41 2.06 -10.99
N CYS A 34 -4.30 3.25 -10.40
CA CYS A 34 -5.25 4.33 -10.61
C CYS A 34 -4.77 5.26 -11.72
N ALA A 35 -5.63 5.56 -12.71
CA ALA A 35 -5.28 6.46 -13.81
C ALA A 35 -4.86 7.89 -13.35
N ASP A 36 -5.31 8.34 -12.18
CA ASP A 36 -4.92 9.60 -11.54
C ASP A 36 -3.69 9.47 -10.62
N ASN A 37 -3.05 8.31 -10.60
CA ASN A 37 -1.90 7.97 -9.78
C ASN A 37 -2.13 8.09 -8.26
N SER A 38 -3.41 8.16 -7.84
CA SER A 38 -3.78 8.34 -6.44
C SER A 38 -3.48 7.12 -5.57
N ASP A 39 -3.36 5.95 -6.19
CA ASP A 39 -2.93 4.69 -5.57
C ASP A 39 -1.58 4.79 -4.87
N GLU A 40 -0.69 5.66 -5.35
CA GLU A 40 0.65 5.89 -4.77
C GLU A 40 0.85 7.32 -4.27
N ASP A 41 -0.26 8.04 -4.01
CA ASP A 41 -0.23 9.36 -3.42
C ASP A 41 -0.15 9.27 -1.89
N PRO A 42 0.86 9.89 -1.24
CA PRO A 42 1.05 9.76 0.21
C PRO A 42 -0.14 10.21 1.05
N GLU A 43 -0.82 11.29 0.63
CA GLU A 43 -1.97 11.82 1.36
C GLU A 43 -3.19 10.92 1.17
N PHE A 44 -3.36 10.31 0.00
CA PHE A 44 -4.39 9.31 -0.24
C PHE A 44 -4.14 8.04 0.57
N CYS A 45 -2.90 7.58 0.57
CA CYS A 45 -2.45 6.38 1.27
C CYS A 45 -2.60 6.46 2.79
N LYS A 46 -2.30 7.62 3.39
CA LYS A 46 -2.52 7.85 4.83
C LYS A 46 -3.98 7.64 5.23
N LEU A 47 -4.92 8.04 4.38
CA LEU A 47 -6.36 7.96 4.64
C LEU A 47 -6.93 6.54 4.49
N HIS A 48 -6.21 5.64 3.82
CA HIS A 48 -6.69 4.30 3.54
C HIS A 48 -5.95 3.23 4.34
N ALA A 49 -6.70 2.23 4.82
CA ALA A 49 -6.12 1.02 5.39
C ALA A 49 -5.58 0.09 4.28
N CYS A 50 -4.53 -0.66 4.58
CA CYS A 50 -4.00 -1.69 3.69
C CYS A 50 -5.01 -2.83 3.48
N ALA A 51 -4.78 -3.65 2.45
CA ALA A 51 -5.57 -4.85 2.23
C ALA A 51 -5.44 -5.85 3.38
N SER A 52 -6.40 -6.76 3.48
CA SER A 52 -6.30 -7.91 4.38
C SER A 52 -5.01 -8.69 4.09
N GLY A 53 -4.30 -9.09 5.13
CA GLY A 53 -2.98 -9.75 5.01
C GLY A 53 -1.85 -8.82 4.55
N HIS A 54 -2.05 -7.50 4.62
CA HIS A 54 -1.03 -6.49 4.41
C HIS A 54 -0.95 -5.56 5.62
N SER A 55 0.27 -5.18 5.96
CA SER A 55 0.59 -4.28 7.06
C SER A 55 1.07 -2.94 6.52
N LYS A 56 0.78 -1.87 7.25
CA LYS A 56 1.19 -0.51 6.89
C LYS A 56 2.59 -0.23 7.45
N CYS A 57 3.49 0.27 6.61
CA CYS A 57 4.82 0.71 7.01
C CYS A 57 4.73 1.77 8.11
N ARG A 58 5.80 1.96 8.88
CA ARG A 58 5.84 2.92 9.99
C ARG A 58 5.57 4.36 9.56
N ASP A 59 5.97 4.70 8.34
CA ASP A 59 5.70 5.98 7.69
C ASP A 59 4.20 6.23 7.44
N GLY A 60 3.35 5.21 7.58
CA GLY A 60 1.89 5.33 7.48
C GLY A 60 1.37 5.41 6.03
N ILE A 61 2.26 5.34 5.06
CA ILE A 61 1.97 5.52 3.64
C ILE A 61 1.93 4.17 2.93
N HIS A 62 3.04 3.43 2.93
CA HIS A 62 3.20 2.22 2.12
C HIS A 62 2.59 0.99 2.80
N CYS A 63 2.06 0.08 2.00
CA CYS A 63 1.53 -1.20 2.42
C CYS A 63 2.43 -2.32 1.93
N PHE A 64 2.62 -3.34 2.76
CA PHE A 64 3.42 -4.50 2.42
C PHE A 64 2.74 -5.80 2.88
N PRO A 65 2.94 -6.92 2.17
CA PRO A 65 2.31 -8.18 2.55
C PRO A 65 2.90 -8.70 3.87
N ASP A 66 2.04 -9.21 4.74
CA ASP A 66 2.40 -9.63 6.10
C ASP A 66 3.45 -10.77 6.09
N VAL A 67 3.42 -11.61 5.06
CA VAL A 67 4.41 -12.67 4.83
C VAL A 67 5.83 -12.16 4.56
N SER A 68 5.98 -10.89 4.21
CA SER A 68 7.29 -10.26 3.96
C SER A 68 7.84 -9.56 5.19
N LEU A 69 7.08 -9.51 6.28
CA LEU A 69 7.56 -9.06 7.58
C LEU A 69 8.73 -9.96 8.01
N CYS A 70 9.88 -9.36 8.31
CA CYS A 70 11.04 -10.08 8.86
C CYS A 70 11.65 -11.16 7.95
N ASP A 71 11.30 -11.20 6.65
CA ASP A 71 11.84 -12.19 5.69
C ASP A 71 13.33 -11.93 5.32
N GLY A 72 13.96 -10.91 5.92
CA GLY A 72 15.36 -10.59 5.65
C GLY A 72 15.60 -9.92 4.28
N ARG A 73 14.55 -9.56 3.53
CA ARG A 73 14.59 -8.71 2.32
C ARG A 73 14.17 -7.27 2.63
N ARG A 74 14.88 -6.26 2.09
CA ARG A 74 14.64 -4.83 2.38
C ARG A 74 14.14 -4.14 1.12
N HIS A 75 12.86 -4.34 0.81
CA HIS A 75 12.31 -3.85 -0.47
C HIS A 75 10.91 -3.27 -0.35
N PHE A 76 10.17 -3.54 0.73
CA PHE A 76 8.75 -3.19 0.79
C PHE A 76 8.47 -1.86 1.49
N CYS A 77 9.18 -1.53 2.58
CA CYS A 77 9.09 -0.20 3.17
C CYS A 77 10.31 0.65 2.75
N PRO A 78 10.13 1.86 2.22
CA PRO A 78 11.25 2.76 1.91
C PRO A 78 12.00 3.20 3.18
N ASP A 79 11.31 3.29 4.32
CA ASP A 79 11.90 3.53 5.64
C ASP A 79 12.64 2.28 6.19
N GLY A 80 12.50 1.11 5.55
CA GLY A 80 13.06 -0.16 6.01
C GLY A 80 12.37 -0.73 7.25
N SER A 81 11.18 -0.22 7.60
CA SER A 81 10.43 -0.65 8.77
C SER A 81 10.00 -2.13 8.70
N ASP A 82 9.95 -2.72 7.49
CA ASP A 82 9.69 -4.14 7.22
C ASP A 82 10.73 -5.08 7.87
N LYS A 83 11.86 -4.55 8.32
CA LYS A 83 12.92 -5.27 9.04
C LYS A 83 13.14 -4.82 10.49
N ASN A 84 12.39 -3.85 10.96
CA ASN A 84 12.64 -3.32 12.30
C ASN A 84 12.24 -4.37 13.34
N GLU A 85 13.17 -4.79 14.21
CA GLU A 85 12.93 -5.87 15.19
C GLU A 85 11.75 -5.57 16.12
N ASP A 86 11.47 -4.29 16.42
CA ASP A 86 10.27 -3.89 17.17
C ASP A 86 8.95 -4.07 16.42
N PHE A 87 9.00 -4.14 15.09
CA PHE A 87 7.85 -4.45 14.23
C PHE A 87 7.72 -5.97 13.99
N CYS A 88 8.76 -6.74 14.33
CA CYS A 88 8.90 -8.19 14.18
C CYS A 88 8.62 -8.97 15.49
N LYS A 89 7.80 -8.43 16.40
CA LYS A 89 7.48 -9.05 17.69
C LYS A 89 6.16 -9.81 17.68
#